data_AF-A0A8S2D3I7-F1
#
_entry.id   AF-A0A8S2D3I7-F1
#
_cell.length_a   1.000
_cell.length_b   1.000
_cell.length_c   1.000
_cell.angle_alpha   90.00
_cell.angle_beta   90.00
_cell.angle_gamma   90.00
#
_symmetry.space_group_name_H-M   'P 1'
#
loop_
_entity.id
_entity.type
_entity.pdbx_description
1 polymer ?
#
loop_
_entity_poly.entity_id
_entity_poly.type
_entity_poly.pdbx_seq_one_letter_code
_entity_poly.pdbx_strand_id
1 'polypeptide(L)'
;MDKLTDDTMPPKRAWNKTQLIAWLESRDIAFTLPCSKAELLELAFSNVPKKKYVVDEAARVFDIKILRLPVKHCCLNPIEITWSNMKNYVRDNNVNFRLSEVETLSSQWMAALDPETSSGFYREAERFEDVFKKSDAQAEELENELIDEDKKVDSDQDTDSFEDDD
;
A
#
# COMPACT_ATOMS: atom_id res chain seq x y z
N MET A 1 6.55 -11.72 -0.78
CA MET A 1 6.31 -10.68 -1.81
C MET A 1 5.33 -11.25 -2.82
N ASP A 2 4.26 -10.53 -3.12
CA ASP A 2 3.27 -10.97 -4.11
C ASP A 2 3.92 -11.08 -5.49
N LYS A 3 3.82 -12.26 -6.10
CA LYS A 3 4.40 -12.52 -7.41
C LYS A 3 3.56 -11.86 -8.50
N LEU A 4 4.18 -11.01 -9.30
CA LEU A 4 3.57 -10.44 -10.50
C LEU A 4 3.47 -11.49 -11.60
N THR A 5 2.48 -11.32 -12.45
CA THR A 5 2.37 -12.01 -13.74
C THR A 5 3.47 -11.52 -14.69
N ASP A 6 3.90 -12.38 -15.62
CA ASP A 6 5.03 -12.08 -16.50
C ASP A 6 4.73 -10.92 -17.47
N ASP A 7 3.47 -10.72 -17.87
CA ASP A 7 3.02 -9.61 -18.71
C ASP A 7 3.15 -8.26 -17.99
N THR A 8 3.02 -8.23 -16.66
CA THR A 8 3.07 -6.99 -15.86
C THR A 8 4.38 -6.75 -15.13
N MET A 9 5.41 -7.54 -15.42
CA MET A 9 6.72 -7.40 -14.79
C MET A 9 7.39 -6.08 -15.22
N PRO A 10 7.75 -5.18 -14.28
CA PRO A 10 8.38 -3.91 -14.60
C PRO A 10 9.84 -4.09 -15.03
N PRO A 11 10.39 -3.14 -15.80
CA PRO A 11 11.80 -3.14 -16.12
C PRO A 11 12.66 -2.89 -14.86
N LYS A 12 13.90 -3.39 -14.86
CA LYS A 12 14.85 -3.16 -13.76
C LYS A 12 15.91 -2.15 -14.17
N ARG A 13 16.24 -1.20 -13.28
CA ARG A 13 17.31 -0.21 -13.50
C ARG A 13 18.69 -0.84 -13.79
N ALA A 14 18.91 -2.04 -13.24
CA ALA A 14 20.14 -2.81 -13.46
C ALA A 14 20.23 -3.48 -14.84
N TRP A 15 19.16 -3.49 -15.65
CA TRP A 15 19.19 -4.12 -16.97
C TRP A 15 20.12 -3.40 -17.94
N ASN A 16 20.72 -4.17 -18.85
CA ASN A 16 21.51 -3.65 -19.96
C ASN A 16 20.59 -3.21 -21.13
N LYS A 17 21.15 -2.55 -22.15
CA LYS A 17 20.38 -2.07 -23.31
C LYS A 17 19.62 -3.18 -24.02
N THR A 18 20.24 -4.34 -24.23
CA THR A 18 19.62 -5.49 -24.91
C THR A 18 18.41 -6.02 -24.15
N GLN A 19 18.49 -6.09 -22.82
CA GLN A 19 17.36 -6.49 -21.97
C GLN A 19 16.19 -5.50 -22.02
N LEU A 20 16.49 -4.19 -22.07
CA LEU A 20 15.46 -3.15 -22.21
C LEU A 20 14.79 -3.20 -23.58
N ILE A 21 15.57 -3.37 -24.65
CA ILE A 21 15.06 -3.54 -26.02
C ILE A 21 14.14 -4.77 -26.09
N ALA A 22 14.60 -5.93 -25.62
CA ALA A 22 13.79 -7.14 -25.60
C ALA A 22 12.48 -6.98 -24.80
N TRP A 23 12.51 -6.21 -23.70
CA TRP A 23 11.31 -5.92 -22.91
C TRP A 23 10.32 -5.04 -23.68
N LEU A 24 10.80 -4.00 -24.38
CA LEU A 24 9.98 -3.12 -25.22
C LEU A 24 9.39 -3.88 -26.42
N GLU A 25 10.21 -4.69 -27.10
CA GLU A 25 9.79 -5.53 -28.23
C GLU A 25 8.73 -6.56 -27.82
N SER A 26 8.92 -7.23 -26.67
CA SER A 26 7.93 -8.19 -26.16
C SER A 26 6.55 -7.59 -25.86
N ARG A 27 6.47 -6.25 -25.83
CA ARG A 27 5.27 -5.45 -25.52
C ARG A 27 4.84 -4.57 -26.69
N ASP A 28 5.45 -4.74 -27.86
CA ASP A 28 5.16 -3.96 -29.07
C ASP A 28 5.28 -2.44 -28.87
N ILE A 29 6.25 -2.02 -28.05
CA ILE A 29 6.52 -0.60 -27.78
C ILE A 29 7.57 -0.10 -28.76
N ALA A 30 7.19 0.86 -29.60
CA ALA A 30 8.09 1.47 -30.57
C ALA A 30 9.21 2.28 -29.90
N PHE A 31 10.44 2.14 -30.41
CA PHE A 31 11.60 2.93 -30.03
C PHE A 31 12.44 3.25 -31.27
N THR A 32 13.19 4.35 -31.23
CA THR A 32 14.06 4.78 -32.34
C THR A 32 15.53 4.55 -32.01
N LEU A 33 16.34 4.23 -33.02
CA LEU A 33 17.80 4.14 -32.91
C LEU A 33 18.45 5.33 -33.65
N PRO A 34 19.57 5.87 -33.16
CA PRO A 34 20.28 5.47 -31.94
C PRO A 34 19.59 6.01 -30.67
N CYS A 35 19.50 5.18 -29.63
CA CYS A 35 19.03 5.61 -28.31
C CYS A 35 20.00 5.20 -27.19
N SER A 36 20.04 6.02 -26.15
CA SER A 36 20.78 5.83 -24.92
C SER A 36 20.07 4.84 -24.00
N LYS A 37 20.80 4.32 -23.00
CA LYS A 37 20.19 3.45 -21.97
C LYS A 37 19.15 4.22 -21.16
N ALA A 38 19.39 5.52 -20.93
CA ALA A 38 18.51 6.39 -20.16
C ALA A 38 17.15 6.55 -20.86
N GLU A 39 17.16 6.87 -22.16
CA GLU A 39 15.92 7.01 -22.96
C GLU A 39 15.12 5.70 -23.02
N LEU A 40 15.79 4.56 -23.20
CA LEU A 40 15.13 3.24 -23.17
C LEU A 40 14.51 2.94 -21.80
N LEU A 41 15.20 3.31 -20.71
CA LEU A 41 14.74 3.06 -19.36
C LEU A 41 13.54 3.95 -19.01
N GLU A 42 13.60 5.23 -19.37
CA GLU A 42 12.50 6.17 -19.22
C GLU A 42 11.27 5.71 -20.01
N LEU A 43 11.45 5.37 -21.29
CA LEU A 43 10.38 4.84 -22.12
C LEU A 43 9.75 3.57 -21.52
N ALA A 44 10.59 2.64 -21.03
CA ALA A 44 10.11 1.41 -20.41
C ALA A 44 9.34 1.67 -19.11
N PHE A 45 9.79 2.60 -18.26
CA PHE A 45 9.09 2.96 -17.02
C PHE A 45 7.78 3.72 -17.28
N SER A 46 7.72 4.55 -18.31
CA SER A 46 6.51 5.26 -18.73
C SER A 46 5.43 4.33 -19.31
N ASN A 47 5.83 3.14 -19.79
CA ASN A 47 4.93 2.14 -20.36
C ASN A 47 4.72 0.91 -19.43
N VAL A 48 5.00 1.05 -18.13
CA VAL A 48 4.75 -0.06 -17.19
C VAL A 48 3.24 -0.30 -17.08
N PRO A 49 2.76 -1.51 -17.41
CA PRO A 49 1.35 -1.83 -17.27
C PRO A 49 0.95 -1.86 -15.79
N LYS A 50 -0.35 -1.74 -15.53
CA LYS A 50 -0.89 -1.94 -14.17
C LYS A 50 -0.49 -3.32 -13.66
N LYS A 51 0.00 -3.37 -12.42
CA LYS A 51 0.41 -4.61 -11.76
C LYS A 51 -0.74 -5.61 -11.72
N LYS A 52 -0.49 -6.84 -12.16
CA LYS A 52 -1.39 -7.98 -11.97
C LYS A 52 -0.65 -9.06 -11.21
N TYR A 53 -1.30 -9.63 -10.19
CA TYR A 53 -0.68 -10.62 -9.33
C TYR A 53 -1.18 -12.01 -9.65
N VAL A 54 -0.28 -12.99 -9.58
CA VAL A 54 -0.61 -14.40 -9.85
C VAL A 54 -1.72 -14.90 -8.92
N VAL A 55 -1.69 -14.47 -7.65
CA VAL A 55 -2.70 -14.83 -6.65
C VAL A 55 -4.08 -14.24 -6.97
N ASP A 56 -4.13 -13.04 -7.57
CA ASP A 56 -5.39 -12.41 -7.96
C ASP A 56 -6.05 -13.17 -9.10
N GLU A 57 -5.26 -13.57 -10.11
CA GLU A 57 -5.77 -14.37 -11.22
C GLU A 57 -6.25 -15.75 -10.75
N ALA A 58 -5.55 -16.37 -9.80
CA ALA A 58 -5.98 -17.62 -9.21
C ALA A 58 -7.29 -17.47 -8.41
N ALA A 59 -7.43 -16.41 -7.61
CA ALA A 59 -8.64 -16.14 -6.82
C ALA A 59 -9.83 -15.75 -7.70
N ARG A 60 -9.59 -15.06 -8.82
CA ARG A 60 -10.61 -14.64 -9.78
C ARG A 60 -11.37 -15.82 -10.40
N VAL A 61 -10.73 -16.99 -10.54
CA VAL A 61 -11.41 -18.22 -11.01
C VAL A 61 -12.56 -18.63 -10.07
N PHE A 62 -12.49 -18.24 -8.80
CA PHE A 62 -13.50 -18.49 -7.78
C PHE A 62 -14.39 -17.28 -7.50
N ASP A 63 -14.36 -16.25 -8.34
CA ASP A 63 -15.07 -14.97 -8.13
C ASP A 63 -14.66 -14.25 -6.82
N ILE A 64 -13.43 -14.50 -6.35
CA ILE A 64 -12.88 -13.88 -5.13
C ILE A 64 -12.03 -12.68 -5.53
N LYS A 65 -12.39 -11.50 -4.99
CA LYS A 65 -11.57 -10.30 -5.08
C LYS A 65 -10.63 -10.20 -3.87
N ILE A 66 -9.34 -10.14 -4.13
CA ILE A 66 -8.33 -9.95 -3.07
C ILE A 66 -8.27 -8.48 -2.66
N LEU A 67 -8.41 -8.23 -1.36
CA LEU A 67 -8.13 -6.94 -0.74
C LEU A 67 -6.70 -6.94 -0.20
N ARG A 68 -5.89 -5.96 -0.63
CA ARG A 68 -4.52 -5.78 -0.11
C ARG A 68 -4.51 -4.72 0.96
N LEU A 69 -3.94 -5.06 2.10
CA LEU A 69 -3.83 -4.16 3.24
C LEU A 69 -2.50 -3.40 3.23
N PRO A 70 -2.45 -2.18 3.78
CA PRO A 70 -1.21 -1.44 3.96
C PRO A 70 -0.22 -2.21 4.84
N VAL A 71 1.06 -2.19 4.45
CA VAL A 71 2.14 -2.83 5.21
C VAL A 71 2.27 -2.16 6.58
N LYS A 72 2.50 -2.94 7.65
CA LYS A 72 2.64 -2.49 9.06
C LYS A 72 1.38 -1.87 9.70
N HIS A 73 0.23 -1.93 9.06
CA HIS A 73 -1.03 -1.44 9.63
C HIS A 73 -1.93 -2.61 10.04
N CYS A 74 -1.49 -3.42 11.00
CA CYS A 74 -2.23 -4.61 11.43
C CYS A 74 -3.62 -4.29 12.01
N CYS A 75 -3.84 -3.06 12.49
CA CYS A 75 -5.14 -2.57 12.93
C CYS A 75 -6.20 -2.53 11.81
N LEU A 76 -5.78 -2.48 10.54
CA LEU A 76 -6.67 -2.57 9.37
C LEU A 76 -6.91 -4.01 8.91
N ASN A 77 -6.39 -5.00 9.65
CA ASN A 77 -6.53 -6.42 9.32
C ASN A 77 -7.44 -7.12 10.34
N PRO A 78 -8.72 -7.41 10.01
CA PRO A 78 -9.65 -8.03 10.94
C PRO A 78 -9.15 -9.36 11.54
N ILE A 79 -8.34 -10.14 10.82
CA ILE A 79 -7.79 -11.39 11.33
C ILE A 79 -6.78 -11.17 12.47
N GLU A 80 -6.03 -10.06 12.47
CA GLU A 80 -5.08 -9.72 13.54
C GLU A 80 -5.82 -9.32 14.82
N ILE A 81 -6.96 -8.63 14.67
CA ILE A 81 -7.87 -8.30 15.76
C ILE A 81 -8.48 -9.60 16.33
N THR A 82 -8.97 -10.48 15.46
CA THR A 82 -9.49 -11.82 15.81
C THR A 82 -8.44 -12.62 16.60
N TRP A 83 -7.21 -12.72 16.09
CA TRP A 83 -6.11 -13.43 16.74
C TRP A 83 -5.72 -12.83 18.08
N SER A 84 -5.75 -11.50 18.22
CA SER A 84 -5.46 -10.83 19.49
C SER A 84 -6.48 -11.22 20.56
N ASN A 85 -7.76 -11.29 20.20
CA ASN A 85 -8.83 -11.73 21.10
C ASN A 85 -8.67 -13.21 21.50
N MET A 86 -8.44 -14.10 20.53
CA MET A 86 -8.20 -15.52 20.82
C MET A 86 -6.98 -15.73 21.72
N LYS A 87 -5.86 -15.02 21.44
CA LYS A 87 -4.64 -15.10 22.27
C LYS A 87 -4.91 -14.63 23.70
N ASN A 88 -5.68 -13.57 23.89
CA ASN A 88 -6.07 -13.11 25.22
C ASN A 88 -6.92 -14.17 25.94
N TYR A 89 -7.92 -14.74 25.27
CA TYR A 89 -8.73 -15.84 25.83
C TYR A 89 -7.86 -17.03 26.24
N VAL A 90 -6.97 -17.49 25.38
CA VAL A 90 -6.06 -18.60 25.70
C VAL A 90 -5.16 -18.22 26.87
N ARG A 91 -4.56 -17.03 26.88
CA ARG A 91 -3.71 -16.58 27.99
C ARG A 91 -4.45 -16.60 29.33
N ASP A 92 -5.69 -16.15 29.34
CA ASP A 92 -6.46 -15.98 30.56
C ASP A 92 -6.98 -17.33 31.10
N ASN A 93 -7.04 -18.38 30.26
CA ASN A 93 -7.55 -19.71 30.63
C ASN A 93 -6.49 -20.83 30.63
N ASN A 94 -5.31 -20.60 30.05
CA ASN A 94 -4.22 -21.57 29.99
C ASN A 94 -3.39 -21.53 31.28
N VAL A 95 -3.82 -22.30 32.28
CA VAL A 95 -3.18 -22.36 33.60
C VAL A 95 -1.94 -23.28 33.60
N ASN A 96 -1.93 -24.33 32.78
CA ASN A 96 -0.88 -25.35 32.83
C ASN A 96 0.21 -25.18 31.76
N PHE A 97 0.11 -24.14 30.92
CA PHE A 97 1.07 -23.79 29.86
C PHE A 97 1.39 -24.94 28.88
N ARG A 98 0.41 -25.82 28.63
CA ARG A 98 0.57 -26.96 27.71
C ARG A 98 0.09 -26.62 26.31
N LEU A 99 0.81 -27.09 25.30
CA LEU A 99 0.42 -26.86 23.90
C LEU A 99 -0.92 -27.51 23.54
N SER A 100 -1.22 -28.69 24.10
CA SER A 100 -2.52 -29.36 23.92
C SER A 100 -3.69 -28.55 24.48
N GLU A 101 -3.47 -27.79 25.56
CA GLU A 101 -4.48 -26.88 26.12
C GLU A 101 -4.66 -25.65 25.21
N VAL A 102 -3.58 -25.11 24.63
CA VAL A 102 -3.66 -24.04 23.64
C VAL A 102 -4.53 -24.45 22.46
N GLU A 103 -4.32 -25.65 21.91
CA GLU A 103 -5.12 -26.18 20.80
C GLU A 103 -6.60 -26.32 21.17
N THR A 104 -6.88 -26.88 22.36
CA THR A 104 -8.23 -27.08 22.87
C THR A 104 -8.95 -25.75 23.09
N LEU A 105 -8.32 -24.81 23.78
CA LEU A 105 -8.89 -23.48 24.08
C LEU A 105 -9.09 -22.65 22.80
N SER A 106 -8.16 -22.71 21.84
CA SER A 106 -8.32 -22.02 20.56
C SER A 106 -9.52 -22.57 19.79
N SER A 107 -9.69 -23.89 19.77
CA SER A 107 -10.83 -24.54 19.11
C SER A 107 -12.16 -24.19 19.78
N GLN A 108 -12.20 -24.18 21.12
CA GLN A 108 -13.38 -23.77 21.89
C GLN A 108 -13.74 -22.31 21.62
N TRP A 109 -12.76 -21.41 21.60
CA TRP A 109 -12.98 -20.00 21.30
C TRP A 109 -13.55 -19.80 19.90
N MET A 110 -12.98 -20.46 18.89
CA MET A 110 -13.49 -20.40 17.51
C MET A 110 -14.91 -20.96 17.39
N ALA A 111 -15.22 -22.04 18.10
CA ALA A 111 -16.57 -22.64 18.09
C ALA A 111 -17.62 -21.79 18.82
N ALA A 112 -17.20 -21.01 19.81
CA ALA A 112 -18.06 -20.09 20.56
C ALA A 112 -18.22 -18.73 19.86
N LEU A 113 -17.48 -18.46 18.79
CA LEU A 113 -17.52 -17.18 18.10
C LEU A 113 -18.86 -17.01 17.38
N ASP A 114 -19.66 -16.06 17.84
CA ASP A 114 -20.96 -15.75 17.25
C ASP A 114 -20.83 -14.71 16.11
N PRO A 115 -21.83 -14.61 15.22
CA PRO A 115 -21.81 -13.66 14.11
C PRO A 115 -21.68 -12.19 14.52
N GLU A 116 -22.27 -11.80 15.67
CA GLU A 116 -22.22 -10.40 16.13
C GLU A 116 -20.80 -10.04 16.55
N THR A 117 -20.16 -10.88 17.38
CA THR A 117 -18.75 -10.71 17.76
C THR A 117 -17.84 -10.71 16.54
N SER A 118 -18.05 -11.64 15.59
CA SER A 118 -17.26 -11.72 14.37
C SER A 118 -17.38 -10.45 13.52
N SER A 119 -18.60 -9.93 13.35
CA SER A 119 -18.83 -8.67 12.63
C SER A 119 -18.17 -7.46 13.32
N GLY A 120 -18.05 -7.48 14.65
CA GLY A 120 -17.36 -6.47 15.43
C GLY A 120 -15.88 -6.30 15.06
N PHE A 121 -15.18 -7.37 14.66
CA PHE A 121 -13.79 -7.28 14.23
C PHE A 121 -13.60 -6.48 12.95
N TYR A 122 -14.57 -6.58 12.02
CA TYR A 122 -14.57 -5.79 10.80
C TYR A 122 -14.88 -4.32 11.10
N ARG A 123 -15.89 -4.06 11.94
CA ARG A 123 -16.22 -2.69 12.38
C ARG A 123 -15.05 -1.99 13.07
N GLU A 124 -14.25 -2.73 13.85
CA GLU A 124 -13.08 -2.16 14.48
C GLU A 124 -12.00 -1.78 13.45
N ALA A 125 -11.79 -2.60 12.43
CA ALA A 125 -10.89 -2.24 11.32
C ALA A 125 -11.40 -1.02 10.53
N GLU A 126 -12.71 -0.93 10.26
CA GLU A 126 -13.35 0.23 9.64
C GLU A 126 -13.19 1.49 10.50
N ARG A 127 -13.31 1.37 11.82
CA ARG A 127 -13.07 2.48 12.76
C ARG A 127 -11.64 3.01 12.65
N PHE A 128 -10.64 2.13 12.54
CA PHE A 128 -9.25 2.55 12.29
C PHE A 128 -9.08 3.22 10.93
N GLU A 129 -9.75 2.71 9.90
CA GLU A 129 -9.75 3.33 8.57
C GLU A 129 -10.29 4.76 8.63
N ASP A 130 -11.41 4.99 9.33
CA ASP A 130 -11.99 6.33 9.50
C ASP A 130 -11.06 7.29 10.25
N VAL A 131 -10.34 6.78 11.26
CA VAL A 131 -9.35 7.58 11.99
C VAL A 131 -8.21 8.02 11.06
N PHE A 132 -7.69 7.11 10.23
CA PHE A 132 -6.63 7.44 9.29
C PHE A 132 -7.10 8.41 8.21
N LYS A 133 -8.28 8.21 7.63
CA LYS A 133 -8.86 9.16 6.66
C LYS A 133 -8.99 10.58 7.21
N LYS A 134 -9.43 10.71 8.46
CA LYS A 134 -9.53 12.01 9.13
C LYS A 134 -8.16 12.64 9.35
N SER A 135 -7.20 11.85 9.80
CA SER A 135 -5.81 12.33 10.00
C SER A 135 -5.17 12.78 8.70
N ASP A 136 -5.37 12.03 7.60
CA ASP A 136 -4.84 12.38 6.28
C ASP A 136 -5.45 13.69 5.77
N ALA A 137 -6.78 13.86 5.90
CA ALA A 137 -7.45 15.09 5.51
C ALA A 137 -6.95 16.32 6.29
N GLN A 138 -6.70 16.16 7.61
CA GLN A 138 -6.14 17.23 8.44
C GLN A 138 -4.70 17.56 8.08
N ALA A 139 -3.90 16.56 7.72
CA ALA A 139 -2.52 16.78 7.27
C ALA A 139 -2.48 17.54 5.94
N GLU A 140 -3.37 17.19 5.00
CA GLU A 140 -3.51 17.89 3.71
C GLU A 140 -3.97 19.35 3.90
N GLU A 141 -4.89 19.62 4.81
CA GLU A 141 -5.32 20.97 5.16
C GLU A 141 -4.14 21.81 5.69
N LEU A 142 -3.38 21.27 6.63
CA LEU A 142 -2.20 21.93 7.19
C LEU A 142 -1.10 22.17 6.14
N GLU A 143 -0.86 21.22 5.25
CA GLU A 143 0.10 21.37 4.16
C GLU A 143 -0.30 22.52 3.21
N ASN A 144 -1.58 22.61 2.86
CA ASN A 144 -2.09 23.70 2.03
C ASN A 144 -1.97 25.07 2.72
N GLU A 145 -2.27 25.13 4.02
CA GLU A 145 -2.08 26.36 4.82
C GLU A 145 -0.63 26.83 4.80
N LEU A 146 0.33 25.93 5.03
CA LEU A 146 1.77 26.24 4.99
C LEU A 146 2.22 26.73 3.61
N ILE A 147 1.77 26.08 2.54
CA ILE A 147 2.08 26.49 1.16
C ILE A 147 1.57 27.91 0.87
N ASP A 148 0.37 28.26 1.36
CA ASP A 148 -0.22 29.58 1.14
C ASP A 148 0.40 30.67 2.03
N GLU A 149 0.93 30.30 3.21
CA GLU A 149 1.76 31.19 4.02
C GLU A 149 3.10 31.51 3.32
N ASP A 150 3.81 30.50 2.80
CA ASP A 150 5.08 30.69 2.10
C ASP A 150 4.93 31.59 0.85
N LYS A 151 3.83 31.43 0.09
CA LYS A 151 3.54 32.30 -1.07
C LYS A 151 3.32 33.77 -0.69
N LYS A 152 2.77 34.05 0.49
CA LYS A 152 2.56 35.44 0.94
C LYS A 152 3.88 36.11 1.31
N VAL A 153 4.80 35.37 1.91
CA VAL A 153 6.12 35.89 2.30
C VAL A 153 6.98 36.24 1.09
N ASP A 154 6.90 35.47 0.01
CA ASP A 154 7.67 35.72 -1.24
C ASP A 154 7.11 36.89 -2.07
N SER A 155 5.85 37.30 -1.83
CA SER A 155 5.22 38.43 -2.53
C SER A 155 5.55 39.81 -1.93
N ASP A 156 6.09 39.86 -0.70
CA ASP A 156 6.32 41.12 0.03
C ASP A 156 7.79 41.62 -0.05
N GLN A 157 8.64 41.02 -0.90
CA GLN A 157 10.07 41.40 -1.04
C GLN A 157 10.45 42.24 -2.28
N ASP A 158 9.53 42.58 -3.18
CA ASP A 158 9.84 43.42 -4.36
C ASP A 158 9.24 44.82 -4.27
N THR A 159 9.63 45.62 -3.27
CA THR A 159 9.63 47.09 -3.38
C THR A 159 10.80 47.68 -2.58
N ASP A 160 11.97 47.78 -3.19
CA ASP A 160 12.86 48.90 -2.85
C ASP A 160 13.26 49.59 -4.15
N SER A 161 12.53 50.68 -4.43
CA SER A 161 12.74 51.59 -5.54
C SER A 161 14.08 52.30 -5.37
N PHE A 162 15.07 51.98 -6.21
CA PHE A 162 16.21 52.86 -6.44
C PHE A 162 15.73 54.03 -7.31
N GLU A 163 15.37 55.13 -6.67
CA GLU A 163 15.34 56.45 -7.30
C GLU A 163 16.78 56.94 -7.39
N ASP A 164 17.38 56.87 -8.59
CA ASP A 164 18.62 57.61 -8.90
C ASP A 164 18.23 59.01 -9.40
N ASP A 165 18.60 60.01 -8.62
CA ASP A 165 18.52 61.44 -8.91
C ASP A 165 19.87 61.92 -9.49
N ASP A 166 19.78 62.80 -10.50
CA ASP A 166 20.82 63.49 -11.33
C ASP A 166 21.51 62.77 -12.52
#